data_AF-A0A2R5LHH9-F1
#
_entry.id   AF-A0A2R5LHH9-F1
#
_cell.length_a   1.000
_cell.length_b   1.000
_cell.length_c   1.000
_cell.angle_alpha   90.00
_cell.angle_beta   90.00
_cell.angle_gamma   90.00
#
_symmetry.space_group_name_H-M   'P 1'
#
loop_
_entity.id
_entity.type
_entity.pdbx_description
1 polymer ?
#
loop_
_entity_poly.entity_id
_entity_poly.type
_entity_poly.pdbx_seq_one_letter_code
_entity_poly.pdbx_strand_id
1 'polypeptide(L)'
;MRSLGLQTTTTFVTGRQVSRFISKETIKDVVISEAITMHRVIFYLVILLHNVDSSGSKLIPLFQNTFPRLDALRTVYRGVQDCLYGISS
;
A
#
# COMPACT_ATOMS: atom_id res chain seq x y z
N MET A 1 9.23 -17.68 12.88
CA MET A 1 7.83 -17.57 12.43
C MET A 1 7.75 -16.33 11.53
N ARG A 2 7.35 -16.47 10.26
CA ARG A 2 7.12 -15.31 9.38
C ARG A 2 5.79 -14.69 9.82
N SER A 3 5.80 -13.50 10.39
CA SER A 3 4.57 -12.73 10.56
C SER A 3 4.03 -12.39 9.17
N LEU A 4 2.75 -12.69 8.92
CA LEU A 4 2.09 -12.30 7.68
C LEU A 4 1.86 -10.79 7.73
N GLY A 5 2.18 -10.10 6.64
CA GLY A 5 2.12 -8.64 6.58
C GLY A 5 2.64 -8.13 5.25
N LEU A 6 2.77 -6.82 5.15
CA LEU A 6 3.26 -6.17 3.94
C LEU A 6 4.63 -5.57 4.20
N GLN A 7 5.60 -5.93 3.35
CA GLN A 7 6.93 -5.32 3.35
C GLN A 7 7.11 -4.48 2.10
N THR A 8 7.46 -3.21 2.28
CA THR A 8 7.84 -2.30 1.19
C THR A 8 9.32 -2.01 1.30
N THR A 9 10.07 -2.27 0.23
CA THR A 9 11.48 -1.91 0.13
C THR A 9 11.67 -0.89 -0.98
N THR A 10 12.25 0.26 -0.64
CA THR A 10 12.57 1.33 -1.57
C THR A 10 14.08 1.36 -1.80
N THR A 11 14.49 1.18 -3.05
CA THR A 11 15.88 1.35 -3.48
C THR A 11 16.06 2.73 -4.10
N PHE A 12 16.97 3.52 -3.54
CA PHE A 12 17.32 4.85 -4.04
C PHE A 12 18.41 4.74 -5.11
N VAL A 13 18.55 5.78 -5.95
CA VAL A 13 19.58 5.84 -7.01
C VAL A 13 21.01 5.72 -6.47
N THR A 14 21.23 6.04 -5.20
CA THR A 14 22.51 5.89 -4.49
C THR A 14 22.79 4.44 -4.05
N GLY A 15 21.88 3.50 -4.31
CA GLY A 15 21.94 2.12 -3.84
C GLY A 15 21.43 1.93 -2.41
N ARG A 16 21.10 3.00 -1.67
CA ARG A 16 20.50 2.90 -0.34
C ARG A 16 19.17 2.15 -0.43
N GLN A 17 18.93 1.23 0.49
CA GLN A 17 17.64 0.55 0.62
C GLN A 17 16.99 0.92 1.95
N VAL A 18 15.69 1.18 1.91
CA VAL A 18 14.86 1.38 3.10
C VAL A 18 13.71 0.41 3.04
N SER A 19 13.63 -0.48 4.02
CA SER A 19 12.56 -1.45 4.16
C SER A 19 11.64 -1.07 5.30
N ARG A 20 10.33 -1.19 5.08
CA ARG A 20 9.31 -1.01 6.11
C ARG A 20 8.40 -2.23 6.12
N PHE A 21 8.19 -2.79 7.30
CA PHE A 21 7.23 -3.86 7.51
C PHE A 21 5.98 -3.32 8.20
N ILE A 22 4.81 -3.75 7.74
CA ILE A 22 3.49 -3.44 8.30
C ILE A 22 2.83 -4.77 8.62
N SER A 23 2.55 -5.00 9.90
CA SER A 23 1.97 -6.27 10.34
C SER A 23 0.50 -6.38 9.92
N LYS A 24 0.05 -7.57 9.49
CA LYS A 24 -1.32 -7.79 9.02
C LYS A 24 -2.36 -7.43 10.09
N GLU A 25 -2.10 -7.67 11.37
CA GLU A 25 -3.05 -7.30 12.44
C GLU A 25 -3.35 -5.80 12.52
N THR A 26 -2.45 -4.95 12.00
CA THR A 26 -2.64 -3.50 11.98
C THR A 26 -3.35 -3.01 10.70
N ILE A 27 -3.42 -3.85 9.67
CA ILE A 27 -4.00 -3.49 8.38
C ILE A 27 -5.51 -3.64 8.47
N LYS A 28 -6.22 -2.53 8.29
CA LYS A 28 -7.68 -2.51 8.15
C LYS A 28 -8.08 -2.94 6.75
N ASP A 29 -7.51 -2.28 5.75
CA ASP A 29 -7.83 -2.52 4.35
C ASP A 29 -6.73 -1.94 3.45
N VAL A 30 -6.74 -2.31 2.18
CA VAL A 30 -5.91 -1.72 1.13
C VAL A 30 -6.86 -1.20 0.05
N VAL A 31 -6.73 0.06 -0.34
CA VAL A 31 -7.64 0.70 -1.31
C VAL A 31 -6.85 1.37 -2.42
N ILE A 32 -7.43 1.39 -3.62
CA ILE A 32 -6.98 2.27 -4.69
C ILE A 32 -7.70 3.61 -4.49
N SER A 33 -6.97 4.64 -4.11
CA SER A 33 -7.51 5.98 -3.98
C SER A 33 -7.29 6.77 -5.27
N GLU A 34 -8.32 7.51 -5.67
CA GLU A 34 -8.22 8.55 -6.68
C GLU A 34 -7.79 9.87 -6.02
N ALA A 35 -6.98 10.67 -6.70
CA ALA A 35 -6.77 12.07 -6.37
C ALA A 35 -6.82 12.92 -7.63
N ILE A 36 -7.40 14.11 -7.49
CA ILE A 36 -7.43 15.11 -8.54
C ILE A 36 -6.28 16.07 -8.29
N THR A 37 -5.36 16.11 -9.24
CA THR A 37 -4.34 17.17 -9.35
C THR A 37 -4.80 18.19 -10.38
N MET A 38 -4.14 19.35 -10.41
CA MET A 38 -4.49 20.54 -11.21
C MET A 38 -5.29 20.29 -12.50
N HIS A 39 -4.80 19.39 -13.37
CA HIS A 39 -5.51 19.02 -14.61
C HIS A 39 -5.55 17.50 -14.87
N ARG A 40 -5.31 16.67 -13.85
CA ARG A 40 -5.18 15.21 -14.05
C ARG A 40 -5.70 14.43 -12.86
N VAL A 41 -6.37 13.32 -13.16
CA VAL A 41 -6.72 12.29 -12.20
C VAL A 41 -5.53 11.33 -12.06
N ILE A 42 -5.09 11.11 -10.83
CA ILE A 42 -4.07 10.12 -10.49
C ILE A 42 -4.65 9.06 -9.55
N PHE A 43 -4.15 7.85 -9.65
CA PHE A 43 -4.51 6.74 -8.76
C PHE A 43 -3.30 6.32 -7.96
N TYR A 44 -3.52 5.92 -6.71
CA TYR A 44 -2.46 5.43 -5.83
C TYR A 44 -3.02 4.38 -4.86
N LEU A 45 -2.19 3.39 -4.54
CA LEU A 45 -2.57 2.30 -3.63
C LEU A 45 -2.20 2.68 -2.20
N VAL A 46 -3.18 2.60 -1.29
CA VAL A 46 -3.08 3.07 0.09
C VAL A 46 -3.45 1.95 1.04
N ILE A 47 -2.66 1.77 2.09
CA ILE A 47 -3.00 0.92 3.23
C ILE A 47 -3.71 1.78 4.27
N LEU A 48 -4.89 1.34 4.68
CA LEU A 48 -5.59 1.83 5.87
C LEU A 48 -5.13 1.00 7.07
N LEU A 49 -4.66 1.67 8.11
CA LEU A 49 -4.35 1.02 9.38
C LEU A 49 -5.45 1.24 10.42
N HIS A 50 -5.68 0.23 11.26
CA HIS A 50 -6.50 0.36 12.46
C HIS A 50 -5.82 1.25 13.49
N ASN A 51 -6.57 2.24 14.02
CA ASN A 51 -6.28 3.06 15.21
C ASN A 51 -4.88 2.86 15.79
N VAL A 52 -3.88 3.38 15.07
CA VAL A 52 -2.47 3.12 15.42
C VAL A 52 -2.10 3.92 16.68
N ASP A 53 -2.87 4.96 17.01
CA ASP A 53 -2.82 5.80 18.20
C ASP A 53 -4.17 6.53 18.40
N SER A 54 -4.34 7.32 19.48
CA SER A 54 -5.51 8.19 19.76
C SER A 54 -5.82 9.24 18.68
N SER A 55 -5.00 9.31 17.63
CA SER A 55 -5.04 10.29 16.55
C SER A 55 -5.85 9.85 15.32
N GLY A 56 -6.44 8.64 15.36
CA GLY A 56 -7.33 8.13 14.32
C GLY A 56 -6.68 7.19 13.28
N SER A 57 -7.43 6.94 12.20
CA SER A 57 -7.03 6.00 11.12
C SER A 57 -5.85 6.57 10.33
N LYS A 58 -4.79 5.78 10.14
CA LYS A 58 -3.59 6.20 9.40
C LYS A 58 -3.62 5.65 7.98
N LEU A 59 -3.40 6.53 7.00
CA LEU A 59 -3.25 6.18 5.58
C LEU A 59 -1.78 6.13 5.22
N ILE A 60 -1.35 5.05 4.55
CA ILE A 60 0.02 4.89 4.08
C ILE A 60 0.00 4.56 2.58
N PRO A 61 0.45 5.48 1.70
CA PRO A 61 0.63 5.16 0.29
C PRO A 61 1.79 4.16 0.12
N LEU A 62 1.56 3.15 -0.72
CA LEU A 62 2.54 2.11 -1.02
C LEU A 62 3.62 2.57 -2.00
N PHE A 63 3.24 3.45 -2.93
CA PHE A 63 4.11 4.02 -3.94
C PHE A 63 4.24 5.51 -3.66
N GLN A 64 5.35 5.92 -3.03
CA GLN A 64 5.56 7.32 -2.64
C GLN A 64 6.24 8.14 -3.75
N ASN A 65 7.13 7.50 -4.51
CA ASN A 65 7.95 8.15 -5.53
C ASN A 65 7.58 7.72 -6.96
N THR A 66 6.56 6.86 -7.09
CA THR A 66 6.09 6.35 -8.37
C THR A 66 4.58 6.47 -8.44
N PHE A 67 4.06 6.69 -9.65
CA PHE A 67 2.62 6.75 -9.92
C PHE A 67 2.26 5.71 -10.99
N PRO A 68 2.21 4.41 -10.64
CA PRO A 68 1.82 3.38 -11.58
C PRO A 68 0.43 3.66 -12.15
N ARG A 69 0.20 3.27 -13.42
CA ARG A 69 -1.13 3.38 -14.04
C ARG A 69 -2.13 2.50 -13.31
N LEU A 70 -3.42 2.82 -13.45
CA LEU A 70 -4.51 2.11 -12.78
C LEU A 70 -4.47 0.60 -13.01
N ASP A 71 -4.18 0.14 -14.23
CA ASP A 71 -4.11 -1.30 -14.53
C ASP A 71 -3.00 -2.01 -13.73
N ALA A 72 -1.83 -1.38 -13.59
CA ALA A 72 -0.75 -1.91 -12.77
C ALA A 72 -1.12 -1.93 -11.28
N LEU A 73 -1.76 -0.87 -10.79
CA LEU A 73 -2.26 -0.82 -9.40
C LEU A 73 -3.32 -1.90 -9.15
N ARG A 74 -4.18 -2.19 -10.13
CA ARG A 74 -5.23 -3.21 -10.03
C ARG A 74 -4.63 -4.62 -9.93
N THR A 75 -3.56 -4.90 -10.67
CA THR A 75 -2.80 -6.16 -10.56
C THR A 75 -2.18 -6.31 -9.17
N VAL A 76 -1.51 -5.27 -8.67
CA VAL A 76 -0.90 -5.30 -7.33
C VAL A 76 -1.97 -5.45 -6.25
N TYR A 77 -3.07 -4.71 -6.36
CA TYR A 77 -4.21 -4.78 -5.44
C TYR A 77 -4.76 -6.21 -5.33
N ARG A 78 -5.00 -6.89 -6.47
CA ARG A 78 -5.47 -8.28 -6.47
C ARG A 78 -4.49 -9.20 -5.75
N GLY A 79 -3.21 -9.14 -6.08
CA GLY A 79 -2.19 -9.95 -5.40
C GLY A 79 -2.12 -9.69 -3.89
N VAL A 80 -2.31 -8.43 -3.46
CA VAL A 80 -2.37 -8.09 -2.04
C VAL A 80 -3.62 -8.65 -1.37
N GLN A 81 -4.79 -8.55 -2.01
CA GLN A 81 -6.05 -9.09 -1.51
C GLN A 81 -5.99 -10.62 -1.38
N ASP A 82 -5.44 -11.32 -2.38
CA ASP A 82 -5.24 -12.76 -2.35
C ASP A 82 -4.30 -13.16 -1.21
N CYS A 83 -3.19 -12.44 -1.02
CA CYS A 83 -2.24 -12.72 0.05
C CYS A 83 -2.80 -12.44 1.46
N LEU A 84 -3.54 -11.34 1.63
CA LEU A 84 -4.03 -10.92 2.93
C LEU A 84 -5.32 -11.63 3.34
N TYR A 85 -6.23 -11.88 2.40
CA TYR A 85 -7.57 -12.37 2.71
C TYR A 85 -7.89 -13.72 2.07
N GLY A 86 -7.02 -14.26 1.20
CA GLY A 86 -7.22 -15.58 0.59
C GLY A 86 -8.41 -15.65 -0.36
N ILE A 87 -8.80 -14.52 -0.96
CA ILE A 87 -9.96 -14.43 -1.86
C ILE A 87 -9.55 -14.93 -3.24
N SER A 88 -9.36 -16.24 -3.38
CA SER A 88 -9.26 -16.88 -4.70
C SER A 88 -10.62 -16.74 -5.42
N SER A 89 -10.67 -15.86 -6.43
CA SER A 89 -11.78 -15.83 -7.41
C SER A 89 -11.67 -16.98 -8.40
#